data_AF-A0A6F9CAZ2-F1
#
_entry.id   AF-A0A6F9CAZ2-F1
#
_cell.length_a   1.000
_cell.length_b   1.000
_cell.length_c   1.000
_cell.angle_alpha   90.00
_cell.angle_beta   90.00
_cell.angle_gamma   90.00
#
_symmetry.space_group_name_H-M   'P 1'
#
loop_
_entity.id
_entity.type
_entity.pdbx_description
1 polymer ?
#
loop_
_entity_poly.entity_id
_entity_poly.type
_entity_poly.pdbx_seq_one_letter_code
_entity_poly.pdbx_strand_id
1 'polypeptide(L)'
;MATMYARYKFVEKLNEKAGGVPPALNQAAFWIGMLSCLGMCFVVTFQKTTITSVHDAGALLFFISGVLYTILQSIISYKAYPYGCSLALCHTRTGIAPSPSWQFPPVSLKTIDYVFHLVSAVSEWIVVFSFIFFFFTYIHDFKKFTLKLRTEFVDYS
;
A
#
# COMPACT_ATOMS: atom_id res chain seq x y z
N MET A 1 1.26 6.51 6.66
CA MET A 1 2.52 7.21 6.33
C MET A 1 3.73 6.62 7.04
N ALA A 2 3.75 6.51 8.37
CA ALA A 2 4.89 5.96 9.13
C ALA A 2 5.38 4.59 8.61
N THR A 3 4.47 3.65 8.33
CA THR A 3 4.77 2.34 7.75
C THR A 3 5.51 2.43 6.41
N MET A 4 5.11 3.37 5.54
CA MET A 4 5.74 3.56 4.22
C MET A 4 7.18 4.06 4.37
N TYR A 5 7.37 5.03 5.28
CA TYR A 5 8.70 5.55 5.57
C TYR A 5 9.61 4.50 6.23
N ALA A 6 9.10 3.76 7.22
CA ALA A 6 9.80 2.66 7.85
C ALA A 6 10.25 1.61 6.82
N ARG A 7 9.36 1.25 5.88
CA ARG A 7 9.69 0.32 4.79
C ARG A 7 10.74 0.88 3.83
N TYR A 8 10.63 2.15 3.45
CA TYR A 8 11.61 2.83 2.61
C TYR A 8 13.01 2.79 3.24
N LYS A 9 13.15 3.16 4.53
CA LYS A 9 14.44 3.13 5.25
C LYS A 9 14.96 1.71 5.45
N PHE A 10 14.08 0.74 5.67
CA PHE A 10 14.46 -0.67 5.73
C PHE A 10 15.10 -1.14 4.41
N VAL A 11 14.47 -0.83 3.27
CA VAL A 11 15.00 -1.21 1.95
C VAL A 11 16.30 -0.46 1.63
N GLU A 12 16.41 0.82 1.99
CA GLU A 12 17.64 1.60 1.84
C GLU A 12 18.80 0.94 2.60
N LYS A 13 18.58 0.56 3.87
CA LYS A 13 19.59 -0.14 4.69
C LYS A 13 19.91 -1.54 4.18
N LEU A 14 18.92 -2.28 3.67
CA LEU A 14 19.19 -3.56 3.01
C LEU A 14 20.06 -3.38 1.77
N ASN A 15 19.78 -2.35 0.97
CA ASN A 15 20.49 -2.08 -0.26
C ASN A 15 21.96 -1.65 -0.01
N GLU A 16 22.23 -0.92 1.08
CA GLU A 16 23.61 -0.64 1.53
C GLU A 16 24.40 -1.93 1.82
N LYS A 17 23.75 -2.97 2.34
CA LYS A 17 24.41 -4.22 2.74
C LYS A 17 24.52 -5.26 1.63
N ALA A 18 23.49 -5.40 0.81
CA ALA A 18 23.36 -6.49 -0.16
C ALA A 18 23.27 -6.01 -1.63
N GLY A 19 22.95 -4.74 -1.87
CA GLY A 19 22.64 -4.24 -3.21
C GLY A 19 21.39 -4.88 -3.82
N GLY A 20 21.15 -4.60 -5.11
CA GLY A 20 20.14 -5.28 -5.94
C GLY A 20 18.81 -4.55 -6.15
N VAL A 21 18.44 -3.61 -5.27
CA VAL A 21 17.24 -2.78 -5.45
C VAL A 21 17.63 -1.39 -5.96
N PRO A 22 17.14 -0.95 -7.14
CA PRO A 22 17.40 0.41 -7.61
C PRO A 22 16.85 1.46 -6.62
N PRO A 23 17.63 2.48 -6.21
CA PRO A 23 17.17 3.52 -5.29
C PRO A 23 15.93 4.27 -5.80
N ALA A 24 15.88 4.52 -7.11
CA ALA A 24 14.74 5.15 -7.77
C ALA A 24 13.44 4.33 -7.63
N LEU A 25 13.54 2.98 -7.66
CA LEU A 25 12.38 2.11 -7.47
C LEU A 25 11.83 2.19 -6.04
N ASN A 26 12.73 2.21 -5.04
CA ASN A 26 12.35 2.36 -3.64
C ASN A 26 11.73 3.74 -3.37
N GLN A 27 12.31 4.80 -3.95
CA GLN A 27 11.79 6.16 -3.86
C GLN A 27 10.42 6.31 -4.55
N ALA A 28 10.24 5.74 -5.74
CA ALA A 28 8.96 5.73 -6.44
C ALA A 28 7.89 5.01 -5.61
N ALA A 29 8.21 3.83 -5.08
CA ALA A 29 7.29 3.09 -4.20
C ALA A 29 6.93 3.92 -2.96
N PHE A 30 7.89 4.61 -2.33
CA PHE A 30 7.61 5.48 -1.20
C PHE A 30 6.61 6.60 -1.53
N TRP A 31 6.82 7.34 -2.62
CA TRP A 31 5.92 8.43 -3.02
C TRP A 31 4.53 7.94 -3.41
N ILE A 32 4.45 6.82 -4.12
CA ILE A 32 3.17 6.19 -4.44
C ILE A 32 2.43 5.75 -3.16
N GLY A 33 3.15 5.19 -2.18
CA GLY A 33 2.57 4.85 -0.87
C GLY A 33 2.12 6.08 -0.07
N MET A 34 2.83 7.21 -0.17
CA MET A 34 2.42 8.47 0.43
C MET A 34 1.15 9.03 -0.22
N LEU A 35 1.05 8.94 -1.55
CA LEU A 35 -0.15 9.33 -2.30
C LEU A 35 -1.37 8.49 -1.88
N SER A 36 -1.18 7.19 -1.65
CA SER A 36 -2.23 6.31 -1.13
C SER A 36 -2.67 6.74 0.27
N CYS A 37 -1.74 7.10 1.15
CA CYS A 37 -2.09 7.63 2.48
C CYS A 37 -2.90 8.93 2.37
N LEU A 38 -2.58 9.81 1.42
CA LEU A 38 -3.34 11.03 1.18
C LEU A 38 -4.77 10.74 0.71
N GLY A 39 -4.94 9.78 -0.22
CA GLY A 39 -6.27 9.32 -0.64
C GLY A 39 -7.10 8.80 0.52
N MET A 40 -6.49 8.01 1.41
CA MET A 40 -7.16 7.53 2.63
C MET A 40 -7.59 8.70 3.53
N CYS A 41 -6.76 9.73 3.71
CA CYS A 41 -7.14 10.94 4.45
C CYS A 41 -8.39 11.60 3.87
N PHE A 42 -8.51 11.72 2.54
CA PHE A 42 -9.71 12.28 1.91
C PHE A 42 -10.95 11.42 2.14
N VAL A 43 -10.84 10.10 2.00
CA VAL A 43 -11.95 9.16 2.23
C VAL A 43 -12.48 9.26 3.66
N VAL A 44 -11.60 9.39 4.66
CA VAL A 44 -12.01 9.47 6.08
C VAL A 44 -12.49 10.87 6.47
N THR A 45 -12.00 11.93 5.84
CA THR A 45 -12.42 13.31 6.12
C THR A 45 -13.74 13.66 5.44
N PHE A 46 -13.89 13.32 4.16
CA PHE A 46 -15.07 13.64 3.37
C PHE A 46 -15.93 12.39 3.22
N GLN A 47 -16.97 12.30 4.05
CA GLN A 47 -17.90 11.18 4.01
C GLN A 47 -18.77 11.22 2.74
N LYS A 48 -19.09 10.03 2.22
CA LYS A 48 -19.92 9.87 1.00
C LYS A 48 -21.26 10.60 1.06
N THR A 49 -21.82 10.79 2.26
CA THR A 49 -23.12 11.43 2.54
C THR A 49 -23.10 12.96 2.46
N THR A 50 -21.92 13.60 2.53
CA THR A 50 -21.81 15.06 2.57
C THR A 50 -21.25 15.61 1.26
N ILE A 51 -20.12 15.08 0.79
CA ILE A 51 -19.46 15.55 -0.44
C ILE A 51 -18.95 14.35 -1.25
N THR A 52 -19.88 13.69 -1.95
CA THR A 52 -19.63 12.42 -2.66
C THR A 52 -18.51 12.51 -3.69
N SER A 53 -18.40 13.63 -4.42
CA SER A 53 -17.37 13.80 -5.45
C SER A 53 -15.94 13.76 -4.88
N VAL A 54 -15.70 14.43 -3.74
CA VAL A 54 -14.38 14.44 -3.09
C VAL A 54 -14.08 13.08 -2.46
N HIS A 55 -15.09 12.43 -1.87
CA HIS A 55 -14.98 11.08 -1.34
C HIS A 55 -14.55 10.09 -2.43
N ASP A 56 -15.26 10.06 -3.56
CA ASP A 56 -15.00 9.14 -4.66
C ASP A 56 -13.64 9.43 -5.32
N ALA A 57 -13.22 10.71 -5.42
CA ALA A 57 -11.88 11.08 -5.87
C ALA A 57 -10.78 10.59 -4.90
N GLY A 58 -11.00 10.74 -3.58
CA GLY A 58 -10.11 10.20 -2.55
C GLY A 58 -10.01 8.68 -2.60
N ALA A 59 -11.13 8.00 -2.82
CA ALA A 59 -11.17 6.54 -2.96
C ALA A 59 -10.38 6.08 -4.19
N LEU A 60 -10.60 6.71 -5.35
CA LEU A 60 -9.85 6.42 -6.57
C LEU A 60 -8.33 6.59 -6.34
N LEU A 61 -7.94 7.70 -5.70
CA LEU A 61 -6.54 7.97 -5.37
C LEU A 61 -5.96 6.90 -4.45
N PHE A 62 -6.67 6.55 -3.37
CA PHE A 62 -6.26 5.54 -2.39
C PHE A 62 -6.06 4.17 -3.04
N PHE A 63 -7.05 3.68 -3.78
CA PHE A 63 -7.04 2.34 -4.34
C PHE A 63 -6.01 2.19 -5.46
N ILE A 64 -5.97 3.09 -6.45
CA ILE A 64 -5.04 2.98 -7.58
C ILE A 64 -3.60 3.04 -7.09
N SER A 65 -3.27 4.08 -6.30
CA SER A 65 -1.90 4.21 -5.79
C SER A 65 -1.57 3.13 -4.76
N GLY A 66 -2.54 2.64 -4.00
CA GLY A 66 -2.38 1.51 -3.08
C GLY A 66 -2.01 0.21 -3.81
N VAL A 67 -2.74 -0.15 -4.87
CA VAL A 67 -2.44 -1.35 -5.67
C VAL A 67 -1.06 -1.22 -6.33
N LEU A 68 -0.74 -0.05 -6.87
CA LEU A 68 0.58 0.18 -7.44
C LEU A 68 1.69 0.06 -6.38
N TYR A 69 1.45 0.57 -5.17
CA TYR A 69 2.37 0.41 -4.04
C TYR A 69 2.62 -1.06 -3.70
N THR A 70 1.57 -1.88 -3.59
CA THR A 70 1.73 -3.31 -3.24
C THR A 70 2.49 -4.07 -4.34
N ILE A 71 2.21 -3.80 -5.62
CA ILE A 71 2.96 -4.37 -6.75
C ILE A 71 4.44 -4.00 -6.68
N LEU A 72 4.76 -2.72 -6.52
CA LEU A 72 6.15 -2.26 -6.43
C LEU A 72 6.88 -2.88 -5.25
N GLN A 73 6.22 -2.99 -4.09
CA GLN A 73 6.77 -3.62 -2.90
C GLN A 73 6.98 -5.13 -3.06
N SER A 74 6.13 -5.82 -3.83
CA SER A 74 6.36 -7.21 -4.24
C SER A 74 7.64 -7.31 -5.09
N ILE A 75 7.77 -6.48 -6.13
CA ILE A 75 8.97 -6.44 -7.00
C ILE A 75 10.24 -6.17 -6.18
N ILE A 76 10.22 -5.17 -5.30
CA ILE A 76 11.33 -4.85 -4.40
C ILE A 76 11.68 -6.05 -3.52
N SER A 77 10.68 -6.77 -3.01
CA SER A 77 10.90 -7.95 -2.15
C SER A 77 11.59 -9.09 -2.89
N TYR A 78 11.26 -9.32 -4.17
CA TYR A 78 11.99 -10.29 -5.00
C TYR A 78 13.41 -9.86 -5.30
N LYS A 79 13.62 -8.58 -5.64
CA LYS A 79 14.97 -8.03 -5.92
C LYS A 79 15.87 -8.01 -4.68
N ALA A 80 15.29 -7.90 -3.49
CA ALA A 80 16.00 -7.92 -2.21
C ALA A 80 16.25 -9.35 -1.66
N TYR A 81 15.73 -10.39 -2.30
CA TYR A 81 16.01 -11.79 -1.93
C TYR A 81 17.47 -12.15 -2.25
N PRO A 82 18.19 -12.93 -1.42
CA PRO A 82 17.76 -13.62 -0.18
C PRO A 82 17.85 -12.80 1.11
N TYR A 83 18.41 -11.59 1.06
CA TYR A 83 18.83 -10.86 2.26
C TYR A 83 17.69 -10.13 3.00
N GLY A 84 16.53 -9.92 2.35
CA GLY A 84 15.38 -9.21 2.94
C GLY A 84 14.30 -10.10 3.59
N CYS A 85 13.78 -11.11 2.87
CA CYS A 85 12.58 -11.88 3.24
C CYS A 85 12.63 -13.35 2.77
N SER A 86 11.78 -14.20 3.37
CA SER A 86 11.51 -15.57 2.88
C SER A 86 10.77 -15.53 1.54
N LEU A 87 11.10 -16.46 0.64
CA LEU A 87 10.52 -16.61 -0.70
C LEU A 87 8.99 -16.86 -0.64
N ALA A 88 8.50 -17.46 0.45
CA ALA A 88 7.08 -17.62 0.73
C ALA A 88 6.35 -16.27 0.89
N LEU A 89 6.99 -15.29 1.52
CA LEU A 89 6.43 -13.95 1.71
C LEU A 89 6.32 -13.19 0.37
N CYS A 90 7.28 -13.40 -0.53
CA CYS A 90 7.22 -12.82 -1.88
C CYS A 90 6.08 -13.42 -2.70
N HIS A 91 5.87 -14.75 -2.63
CA HIS A 91 4.72 -15.40 -3.26
C HIS A 91 3.38 -14.94 -2.64
N THR A 92 3.29 -14.81 -1.32
CA THR A 92 2.10 -14.27 -0.65
C THR A 92 1.82 -12.83 -1.10
N ARG A 93 2.85 -11.99 -1.23
CA ARG A 93 2.70 -10.59 -1.68
C ARG A 93 2.25 -10.48 -3.14
N THR A 94 2.72 -11.36 -4.02
CA THR A 94 2.25 -11.42 -5.42
C THR A 94 0.83 -11.98 -5.51
N GLY A 95 0.48 -12.96 -4.68
CA GLY A 95 -0.86 -13.54 -4.64
C GLY A 95 -1.93 -12.62 -4.04
N ILE A 96 -1.54 -11.70 -3.13
CA ILE A 96 -2.45 -10.73 -2.49
C ILE A 96 -2.60 -9.44 -3.31
N ALA A 97 -1.65 -9.11 -4.19
CA ALA A 97 -1.71 -7.90 -5.00
C ALA A 97 -3.01 -7.90 -5.84
N PRO A 98 -3.95 -6.96 -5.59
CA PRO A 98 -5.20 -6.94 -6.33
C PRO A 98 -4.91 -6.69 -7.81
N SER A 99 -5.55 -7.40 -8.72
CA SER A 99 -5.46 -7.08 -10.14
C SER A 99 -6.17 -5.75 -10.42
N PRO A 100 -5.61 -4.86 -11.26
CA PRO A 100 -6.21 -3.55 -11.54
C PRO A 100 -7.60 -3.65 -12.20
N SER A 101 -7.90 -4.78 -12.84
CA SER A 101 -9.16 -5.06 -13.52
C SER A 101 -10.35 -5.25 -12.57
N TRP A 102 -10.11 -5.43 -11.26
CA TRP A 102 -11.15 -5.78 -10.29
C TRP A 102 -11.89 -4.56 -9.72
N GLN A 103 -11.37 -3.34 -9.94
CA GLN A 103 -11.91 -2.13 -9.29
C GLN A 103 -13.17 -1.53 -9.96
N PHE A 104 -13.52 -1.88 -11.20
CA PHE A 104 -14.61 -1.20 -11.93
C PHE A 104 -15.43 -2.14 -12.84
N PRO A 105 -16.52 -2.76 -12.36
CA PRO A 105 -17.47 -3.44 -13.25
C PRO A 105 -18.30 -2.42 -14.06
N PRO A 106 -18.63 -2.70 -15.34
CA PRO A 106 -19.42 -1.80 -16.18
C PRO A 106 -20.88 -1.70 -15.70
N VAL A 107 -21.49 -0.52 -15.87
CA VAL A 107 -22.84 -0.17 -15.38
C VAL A 107 -23.93 -0.58 -16.38
N SER A 108 -24.95 -1.32 -15.91
CA SER A 108 -26.41 -1.12 -16.13
C SER A 108 -27.24 -2.38 -16.50
N LEU A 109 -28.09 -2.87 -15.57
CA LEU A 109 -29.53 -3.21 -15.80
C LEU A 109 -30.26 -3.46 -14.46
N LYS A 110 -31.44 -2.84 -14.25
CA LYS A 110 -32.10 -2.65 -12.95
C LYS A 110 -32.50 -3.87 -12.08
N THR A 111 -32.52 -5.09 -12.59
CA THR A 111 -32.76 -6.33 -11.78
C THR A 111 -31.45 -7.03 -11.41
N ILE A 112 -30.42 -6.73 -12.18
CA ILE A 112 -29.04 -7.15 -12.00
C ILE A 112 -28.35 -6.30 -10.91
N ASP A 113 -28.94 -5.15 -10.55
CA ASP A 113 -28.44 -4.20 -9.54
C ASP A 113 -28.18 -4.85 -8.17
N TYR A 114 -29.08 -5.66 -7.60
CA TYR A 114 -28.83 -6.25 -6.27
C TYR A 114 -27.64 -7.21 -6.28
N VAL A 115 -27.56 -8.10 -7.28
CA VAL A 115 -26.44 -9.04 -7.41
C VAL A 115 -25.15 -8.28 -7.68
N PHE A 116 -25.17 -7.23 -8.50
CA PHE A 116 -23.98 -6.40 -8.77
C PHE A 116 -23.57 -5.56 -7.56
N HIS A 117 -24.51 -4.99 -6.81
CA HIS A 117 -24.20 -4.29 -5.57
C HIS A 117 -23.61 -5.25 -4.53
N LEU A 118 -24.16 -6.46 -4.41
CA LEU A 118 -23.62 -7.48 -3.51
C LEU A 118 -22.22 -7.93 -3.95
N VAL A 119 -22.03 -8.25 -5.24
CA VAL A 119 -20.73 -8.65 -5.80
C VAL A 119 -19.72 -7.52 -5.64
N SER A 120 -20.09 -6.28 -5.97
CA SER A 120 -19.24 -5.09 -5.79
C SER A 120 -18.88 -4.89 -4.32
N ALA A 121 -19.85 -4.98 -3.40
CA ALA A 121 -19.57 -4.85 -1.97
C ALA A 121 -18.61 -5.94 -1.49
N VAL A 122 -18.87 -7.21 -1.81
CA VAL A 122 -17.98 -8.33 -1.46
C VAL A 122 -16.59 -8.11 -2.05
N SER A 123 -16.52 -7.67 -3.31
CA SER A 123 -15.28 -7.39 -4.03
C SER A 123 -14.46 -6.28 -3.34
N GLU A 124 -15.13 -5.24 -2.85
CA GLU A 124 -14.54 -4.10 -2.15
C GLU A 124 -13.96 -4.54 -0.80
N TRP A 125 -14.71 -5.31 -0.02
CA TRP A 125 -14.23 -5.86 1.25
C TRP A 125 -13.04 -6.80 1.05
N ILE A 126 -13.06 -7.65 0.03
CA ILE A 126 -11.91 -8.51 -0.30
C ILE A 126 -10.66 -7.67 -0.56
N VAL A 127 -10.77 -6.59 -1.36
CA VAL A 127 -9.64 -5.70 -1.63
C VAL A 127 -9.13 -5.04 -0.34
N VAL A 128 -10.03 -4.58 0.54
CA VAL A 128 -9.65 -3.98 1.83
C VAL A 128 -8.90 -4.99 2.71
N PHE A 129 -9.41 -6.20 2.86
CA PHE A 129 -8.75 -7.25 3.63
C PHE A 129 -7.39 -7.64 3.03
N SER A 130 -7.29 -7.71 1.70
CA SER A 130 -6.02 -7.94 1.01
C SER A 130 -4.98 -6.87 1.34
N PHE A 131 -5.36 -5.59 1.36
CA PHE A 131 -4.46 -4.53 1.82
C PHE A 131 -4.00 -4.74 3.26
N ILE A 132 -4.92 -5.05 4.18
CA ILE A 132 -4.59 -5.27 5.60
C ILE A 132 -3.61 -6.44 5.74
N PHE A 133 -3.89 -7.58 5.12
CA PHE A 133 -3.02 -8.75 5.16
C PHE A 133 -1.66 -8.46 4.52
N PHE A 134 -1.62 -7.68 3.44
CA PHE A 134 -0.37 -7.23 2.85
C PHE A 134 0.46 -6.41 3.86
N PHE A 135 -0.13 -5.47 4.60
CA PHE A 135 0.59 -4.71 5.62
C PHE A 135 1.09 -5.60 6.78
N PHE A 136 0.36 -6.64 7.17
CA PHE A 136 0.86 -7.59 8.18
C PHE A 136 2.14 -8.29 7.76
N THR A 137 2.40 -8.46 6.46
CA THR A 137 3.69 -8.99 6.00
C THR A 137 4.88 -8.13 6.44
N TYR A 138 4.68 -6.82 6.69
CA TYR A 138 5.75 -5.94 7.18
C TYR A 138 6.10 -6.16 8.64
N ILE A 139 5.22 -6.72 9.46
CA ILE A 139 5.53 -7.01 10.87
C ILE A 139 6.80 -7.88 10.96
N HIS A 140 6.91 -8.87 10.07
CA HIS A 140 8.07 -9.75 10.03
C HIS A 140 9.36 -9.02 9.62
N ASP A 141 9.26 -8.07 8.69
CA ASP A 141 10.41 -7.29 8.22
C ASP A 141 10.84 -6.26 9.27
N PHE A 142 9.87 -5.68 9.95
CA PHE A 142 10.10 -4.66 10.97
C PHE A 142 10.71 -5.22 12.25
N LYS A 143 10.50 -6.51 12.53
CA LYS A 143 11.23 -7.23 13.60
C LYS A 143 12.73 -7.36 13.34
N LYS A 144 13.20 -7.18 12.09
CA LYS A 144 14.61 -7.35 11.71
C LYS A 144 15.44 -6.06 11.79
N PHE A 145 14.81 -4.90 12.02
CA PHE A 145 15.54 -3.64 12.01
C PHE A 145 15.08 -2.69 13.11
N THR A 146 16.02 -1.92 13.65
CA THR A 146 15.77 -0.92 14.70
C THR A 146 16.04 0.46 14.11
N LEU A 147 15.06 1.36 14.22
CA LEU A 147 15.19 2.75 13.79
C LEU A 147 15.54 3.61 15.01
N LYS A 148 16.77 4.13 15.06
CA LYS A 148 17.21 5.08 16.09
C LYS A 148 17.01 6.50 15.57
N LEU A 149 16.12 7.26 16.21
CA LEU A 149 15.95 8.70 15.97
C LEU A 149 16.74 9.47 17.02
N ARG A 150 17.58 10.40 16.57
CA ARG A 150 18.26 11.37 17.45
C ARG A 150 17.45 12.66 17.40
N THR A 151 16.87 13.06 18.53
CA THR A 151 16.20 14.35 18.70
C THR A 151 17.11 15.25 19.54
N GLU A 152 17.59 16.35 18.96
CA GLU A 152 18.36 17.37 19.67
C GLU A 152 17.43 18.56 19.95
N PHE A 153 17.38 19.01 21.20
CA PHE A 153 16.69 20.25 21.55
C PHE A 153 17.62 21.41 21.18
N VAL A 154 17.12 22.34 20.37
CA VAL A 154 17.80 23.60 20.13
C VAL A 154 17.31 24.56 21.20
N ASP A 155 18.14 24.77 22.23
CA ASP A 155 17.87 25.78 23.25
C ASP A 155 18.08 27.16 22.62
N TYR A 156 16.98 27.87 22.36
CA TYR A 156 17.04 29.28 21.96
C TYR A 156 17.26 30.11 23.23
N SER A 157 18.50 30.55 23.44
CA SER A 157 18.90 31.51 24.49
C SER A 157 18.68 32.94 24.03
#